data_AF-A0A3D1IH38-F1
#
_entry.id   AF-A0A3D1IH38-F1
#
_cell.length_a   1.000
_cell.length_b   1.000
_cell.length_c   1.000
_cell.angle_alpha   90.00
_cell.angle_beta   90.00
_cell.angle_gamma   90.00
#
_symmetry.space_group_name_H-M   'P 1'
#
loop_
_entity.id
_entity.type
_entity.pdbx_description
1 polymer ?
#
loop_
_entity_poly.entity_id
_entity_poly.type
_entity_poly.pdbx_seq_one_letter_code
_entity_poly.pdbx_strand_id
1 'polypeptide(L)'
;KWIFHTIPTADELGNDTWGNDSWRYTGNTGVWGQMTIDEELGYVYLPVEMPTGDLYGGHRPGDNLFADSIVAIEIATGNRVWHFQTVHHDVWDFDLPSAPILVDITVDGRAIKAVAQPTKQGFLFVLDRTNGEPVWPIEERPVPQSDIPGEVTSATQPFPTKPPPFDRQGVSVDDLIDFPPELRSRAEELVTRYRMGPLFSPPSVATLDGTLGTLHLPGLTGGSNWPGGSFDPETGIFYQYSKTEVHSLGMVSNPQRSNMDYIMGRPRPPAGAARGRGGRGGRGGGGFGGTNIDGITIVKPPWGRITAIDLNRGEIAWQVAHGETPDNIRNHPLLQGVDVPRTGVANARIGTLVTKTLVIAGDGGLFTNDEGVRGSALRAYDKATGEEVGTVALPVPATGSPMTYMVDDTQYLVVAIAGGGFAGELWAFTAP
;
A
#
# COMPACT_ATOMS: atom_id res chain seq x y z
N LYS A 1 20.39 9.26 -26.52
CA LYS A 1 19.05 8.66 -26.29
C LYS A 1 19.29 7.18 -26.04
N TRP A 2 18.83 6.65 -24.91
CA TRP A 2 19.04 5.27 -24.47
C TRP A 2 17.69 4.65 -24.10
N ILE A 3 17.65 3.33 -23.93
CA ILE A 3 16.51 2.57 -23.44
C ILE A 3 17.05 1.61 -22.38
N PHE A 4 16.35 1.48 -21.26
CA PHE A 4 16.57 0.44 -20.27
C PHE A 4 15.39 -0.54 -20.31
N HIS A 5 15.64 -1.82 -20.55
CA HIS A 5 14.60 -2.84 -20.58
C HIS A 5 14.38 -3.40 -19.16
N THR A 6 13.23 -3.09 -18.55
CA THR A 6 12.86 -3.61 -17.23
C THR A 6 12.43 -5.09 -17.28
N ILE A 7 11.93 -5.55 -18.43
CA ILE A 7 11.87 -6.96 -18.80
C ILE A 7 13.08 -7.25 -19.71
N PRO A 8 14.11 -7.95 -19.20
CA PRO A 8 15.34 -8.18 -19.95
C PRO A 8 15.11 -9.04 -21.19
N THR A 9 15.75 -8.69 -22.29
CA THR A 9 15.89 -9.52 -23.48
C THR A 9 16.89 -10.67 -23.26
N ALA A 10 16.98 -11.61 -24.22
CA ALA A 10 17.67 -12.89 -24.04
C ALA A 10 19.14 -12.81 -23.57
N ASP A 11 19.84 -11.72 -23.87
CA ASP A 11 21.25 -11.49 -23.56
C ASP A 11 21.46 -10.47 -22.42
N GLU A 12 20.39 -9.97 -21.81
CA GLU A 12 20.43 -8.99 -20.73
C GLU A 12 20.37 -9.64 -19.34
N LEU A 13 21.01 -8.98 -18.37
CA LEU A 13 21.02 -9.42 -16.97
C LEU A 13 19.59 -9.53 -16.43
N GLY A 14 19.30 -10.63 -15.74
CA GLY A 14 18.00 -10.91 -15.14
C GLY A 14 17.09 -11.76 -16.02
N ASN A 15 17.38 -11.90 -17.32
CA ASN A 15 16.58 -12.72 -18.24
C ASN A 15 16.47 -14.19 -17.77
N ASP A 16 17.53 -14.72 -17.15
CA ASP A 16 17.60 -16.06 -16.58
C ASP A 16 16.58 -16.32 -15.47
N THR A 17 16.02 -15.26 -14.88
CA THR A 17 14.93 -15.33 -13.89
C THR A 17 13.53 -15.40 -14.52
N TRP A 18 13.43 -15.41 -15.85
CA TRP A 18 12.19 -15.56 -16.60
C TRP A 18 12.11 -16.93 -17.26
N GLY A 19 11.64 -17.91 -16.50
CA GLY A 19 11.49 -19.28 -16.97
C GLY A 19 10.52 -19.39 -18.15
N ASN A 20 10.70 -20.45 -18.94
CA ASN A 20 9.89 -20.76 -20.12
C ASN A 20 9.82 -19.63 -21.17
N ASP A 21 10.89 -18.82 -21.30
CA ASP A 21 10.94 -17.65 -22.19
C ASP A 21 9.80 -16.64 -21.94
N SER A 22 9.28 -16.60 -20.71
CA SER A 22 8.11 -15.78 -20.37
C SER A 22 8.32 -14.28 -20.56
N TRP A 23 9.57 -13.82 -20.56
CA TRP A 23 9.96 -12.45 -20.90
C TRP A 23 9.51 -12.01 -22.31
N ARG A 24 9.25 -12.95 -23.23
CA ARG A 24 8.86 -12.64 -24.62
C ARG A 24 7.43 -12.16 -24.78
N TYR A 25 6.54 -12.53 -23.85
CA TYR A 25 5.11 -12.26 -23.94
C TYR A 25 4.52 -11.63 -22.70
N THR A 26 5.21 -11.68 -21.56
CA THR A 26 4.80 -10.97 -20.35
C THR A 26 4.96 -9.47 -20.58
N GLY A 27 3.93 -8.70 -20.23
CA GLY A 27 3.98 -7.24 -20.19
C GLY A 27 3.99 -6.71 -18.77
N ASN A 28 3.66 -5.43 -18.62
CA ASN A 28 3.80 -4.67 -17.37
C ASN A 28 5.28 -4.53 -16.98
N THR A 29 5.63 -4.46 -15.70
CA THR A 29 7.01 -4.18 -15.25
C THR A 29 7.50 -2.79 -15.68
N GLY A 30 6.59 -1.82 -15.83
CA GLY A 30 6.91 -0.43 -16.09
C GLY A 30 7.23 0.36 -14.82
N VAL A 31 7.27 1.68 -14.98
CA VAL A 31 7.40 2.66 -13.90
C VAL A 31 6.20 3.59 -13.98
N TRP A 32 5.10 3.20 -13.32
CA TRP A 32 3.86 3.97 -13.33
C TRP A 32 3.81 5.05 -12.23
N GLY A 33 4.58 4.86 -11.16
CA GLY A 33 4.84 5.86 -10.13
C GLY A 33 5.86 6.93 -10.57
N GLN A 34 6.13 7.89 -9.70
CA GLN A 34 7.16 8.91 -9.97
C GLN A 34 8.57 8.32 -9.81
N MET A 35 9.49 8.79 -10.67
CA MET A 35 10.91 8.51 -10.55
C MET A 35 11.60 9.55 -9.68
N THR A 36 12.72 9.18 -9.08
CA THR A 36 13.54 10.10 -8.29
C THR A 36 14.91 10.29 -8.92
N ILE A 37 15.40 11.53 -8.91
CA ILE A 37 16.68 11.91 -9.52
C ILE A 37 17.63 12.39 -8.41
N ASP A 38 18.84 11.84 -8.39
CA ASP A 38 19.97 12.42 -7.66
C ASP A 38 20.89 13.10 -8.68
N GLU A 39 20.85 14.43 -8.73
CA GLU A 39 21.64 15.22 -9.68
C GLU A 39 23.15 15.18 -9.38
N GLU A 40 23.54 14.97 -8.12
CA GLU A 40 24.94 14.93 -7.72
C GLU A 40 25.59 13.62 -8.19
N LEU A 41 24.88 12.50 -8.03
CA LEU A 41 25.33 11.20 -8.52
C LEU A 41 25.08 11.01 -10.03
N GLY A 42 24.15 11.78 -10.60
CA GLY A 42 23.71 11.60 -11.98
C GLY A 42 22.85 10.34 -12.18
N TYR A 43 22.12 9.93 -11.14
CA TYR A 43 21.32 8.69 -11.12
C TYR A 43 19.81 8.98 -11.15
N VAL A 44 19.06 8.09 -11.81
CA VAL A 44 17.61 7.96 -11.66
C VAL A 44 17.31 6.66 -10.92
N TYR A 45 16.41 6.73 -9.94
CA TYR A 45 15.86 5.57 -9.23
C TYR A 45 14.45 5.30 -9.75
N LEU A 46 14.27 4.08 -10.26
CA LEU A 46 13.03 3.59 -10.86
C LEU A 46 12.33 2.66 -9.86
N PRO A 47 11.13 3.00 -9.35
CA PRO A 47 10.27 2.05 -8.67
C PRO A 47 9.56 1.20 -9.73
N VAL A 48 10.10 0.01 -10.02
CA VAL A 48 9.58 -0.87 -11.06
C VAL A 48 8.42 -1.70 -10.51
N GLU A 49 7.34 -1.79 -11.28
CA GLU A 49 6.15 -2.56 -10.91
C GLU A 49 6.27 -4.06 -11.20
N MET A 50 5.27 -4.83 -10.79
CA MET A 50 5.20 -6.26 -11.09
C MET A 50 4.90 -6.58 -12.56
N PRO A 51 5.10 -7.83 -12.99
CA PRO A 51 4.68 -8.29 -14.31
C PRO A 51 3.18 -8.58 -14.38
N THR A 52 2.66 -8.71 -15.60
CA THR A 52 1.26 -9.09 -15.84
C THR A 52 0.87 -10.38 -15.09
N GLY A 53 -0.36 -10.41 -14.56
CA GLY A 53 -0.89 -11.56 -13.82
C GLY A 53 -0.75 -11.37 -12.33
N ASP A 54 -1.37 -10.31 -11.80
CA ASP A 54 -1.12 -9.72 -10.49
C ASP A 54 -1.18 -10.74 -9.34
N LEU A 55 -2.03 -11.77 -9.47
CA LEU A 55 -2.28 -12.80 -8.44
C LEU A 55 -2.01 -14.24 -8.93
N TYR A 56 -1.39 -14.39 -10.10
CA TYR A 56 -1.02 -15.69 -10.67
C TYR A 56 0.17 -15.52 -11.63
N GLY A 57 1.32 -15.99 -11.19
CA GLY A 57 2.60 -16.01 -11.89
C GLY A 57 2.91 -17.32 -12.62
N GLY A 58 2.01 -18.31 -12.65
CA GLY A 58 2.25 -19.59 -13.35
C GLY A 58 2.58 -19.49 -14.86
N HIS A 59 2.28 -18.35 -15.50
CA HIS A 59 2.69 -18.06 -16.89
C HIS A 59 4.05 -17.36 -17.00
N ARG A 60 4.71 -17.08 -15.88
CA ARG A 60 6.00 -16.37 -15.75
C ARG A 60 6.86 -16.95 -14.61
N PRO A 61 7.20 -18.24 -14.62
CA PRO A 61 7.95 -18.85 -13.53
C PRO A 61 9.31 -18.18 -13.32
N GLY A 62 9.75 -18.07 -12.06
CA GLY A 62 11.02 -17.44 -11.65
C GLY A 62 10.84 -16.05 -11.06
N ASP A 63 11.93 -15.46 -10.55
CA ASP A 63 11.86 -14.21 -9.77
C ASP A 63 11.49 -12.97 -10.62
N ASN A 64 11.53 -13.08 -11.95
CA ASN A 64 11.07 -12.04 -12.89
C ASN A 64 11.80 -10.68 -12.78
N LEU A 65 13.13 -10.67 -12.59
CA LEU A 65 13.91 -9.42 -12.55
C LEU A 65 13.76 -8.60 -13.84
N PHE A 66 13.47 -7.30 -13.81
CA PHE A 66 13.57 -6.36 -12.68
C PHE A 66 12.23 -5.98 -12.04
N ALA A 67 11.24 -6.86 -12.05
CA ALA A 67 9.97 -6.60 -11.37
C ALA A 67 10.14 -6.32 -9.88
N ASP A 68 9.24 -5.52 -9.32
CA ASP A 68 9.13 -5.22 -7.89
C ASP A 68 10.45 -4.72 -7.28
N SER A 69 11.22 -4.00 -8.09
CA SER A 69 12.59 -3.60 -7.79
C SER A 69 12.76 -2.10 -7.79
N ILE A 70 13.63 -1.62 -6.91
CA ILE A 70 14.26 -0.31 -7.06
C ILE A 70 15.43 -0.51 -8.02
N VAL A 71 15.40 0.13 -9.18
CA VAL A 71 16.51 0.08 -10.15
C VAL A 71 17.17 1.46 -10.24
N ALA A 72 18.46 1.53 -9.96
CA ALA A 72 19.25 2.74 -10.18
C ALA A 72 19.97 2.67 -11.52
N ILE A 73 19.80 3.71 -12.34
CA ILE A 73 20.46 3.85 -13.64
C ILE A 73 21.17 5.20 -13.76
N GLU A 74 22.24 5.24 -14.54
CA GLU A 74 22.89 6.50 -14.94
C GLU A 74 22.00 7.29 -15.92
N ILE A 75 21.72 8.56 -15.60
CA ILE A 75 20.86 9.42 -16.44
C ILE A 75 21.44 9.61 -17.84
N ALA A 76 22.76 9.71 -17.95
CA ALA A 76 23.43 10.02 -19.21
C ALA A 76 23.39 8.84 -20.21
N THR A 77 23.45 7.62 -19.70
CA THR A 77 23.73 6.41 -20.50
C THR A 77 22.59 5.39 -20.48
N GLY A 78 21.75 5.39 -19.44
CA GLY A 78 20.76 4.35 -19.19
C GLY A 78 21.36 3.07 -18.58
N ASN A 79 22.66 3.07 -18.27
CA ASN A 79 23.33 1.90 -17.71
C ASN A 79 22.84 1.63 -16.28
N ARG A 80 22.60 0.35 -15.97
CA ARG A 80 22.29 -0.09 -14.61
C ARG A 80 23.49 0.12 -13.69
N VAL A 81 23.26 0.81 -12.59
CA VAL A 81 24.23 0.94 -11.49
C VAL A 81 24.02 -0.22 -10.52
N TRP A 82 22.85 -0.27 -9.88
CA TRP A 82 22.45 -1.30 -8.94
C TRP A 82 20.94 -1.53 -9.04
N HIS A 83 20.45 -2.63 -8.46
CA HIS A 83 19.03 -2.84 -8.24
C HIS A 83 18.82 -3.61 -6.94
N PHE A 84 17.63 -3.50 -6.37
CA PHE A 84 17.19 -4.30 -5.23
C PHE A 84 15.75 -4.73 -5.44
N GLN A 85 15.49 -6.04 -5.49
CA GLN A 85 14.15 -6.60 -5.65
C GLN A 85 13.48 -6.77 -4.28
N THR A 86 12.31 -6.16 -4.11
CA THR A 86 11.56 -6.14 -2.83
C THR A 86 10.52 -7.25 -2.72
N VAL A 87 10.17 -7.89 -3.85
CA VAL A 87 9.33 -9.09 -3.90
C VAL A 87 9.88 -10.01 -4.99
N HIS A 88 10.17 -11.26 -4.62
CA HIS A 88 10.52 -12.31 -5.57
C HIS A 88 9.23 -12.96 -6.11
N HIS A 89 9.05 -13.02 -7.43
CA HIS A 89 7.90 -13.66 -8.05
C HIS A 89 6.55 -13.20 -7.45
N ASP A 90 6.20 -11.92 -7.63
CA ASP A 90 5.02 -11.33 -6.99
C ASP A 90 3.72 -11.99 -7.47
N VAL A 91 2.84 -12.34 -6.53
CA VAL A 91 1.47 -12.86 -6.73
C VAL A 91 0.48 -12.22 -5.74
N TRP A 92 0.81 -11.04 -5.20
CA TRP A 92 0.09 -10.35 -4.12
C TRP A 92 -0.37 -8.94 -4.47
N ASP A 93 -0.05 -8.46 -5.67
CA ASP A 93 -0.20 -7.05 -6.05
C ASP A 93 0.68 -6.11 -5.18
N PHE A 94 1.93 -6.47 -4.89
CA PHE A 94 2.88 -5.75 -4.03
C PHE A 94 3.97 -4.95 -4.77
N ASP A 95 3.62 -4.41 -5.95
CA ASP A 95 4.49 -3.49 -6.69
C ASP A 95 4.86 -2.23 -5.90
N LEU A 96 5.90 -1.53 -6.37
CA LEU A 96 6.37 -0.26 -5.83
C LEU A 96 5.59 0.91 -6.45
N PRO A 97 4.63 1.52 -5.73
CA PRO A 97 3.67 2.44 -6.34
C PRO A 97 4.11 3.90 -6.26
N SER A 98 5.20 4.20 -5.54
CA SER A 98 5.59 5.56 -5.15
C SER A 98 7.08 5.80 -5.35
N ALA A 99 7.44 7.08 -5.44
CA ALA A 99 8.82 7.50 -5.62
C ALA A 99 9.74 6.99 -4.48
N PRO A 100 10.93 6.45 -4.80
CA PRO A 100 12.00 6.28 -3.81
C PRO A 100 12.41 7.66 -3.27
N ILE A 101 12.50 7.86 -1.96
CA ILE A 101 12.78 9.18 -1.38
C ILE A 101 14.26 9.27 -1.01
N LEU A 102 14.98 10.26 -1.54
CA LEU A 102 16.39 10.49 -1.15
C LEU A 102 16.43 11.02 0.28
N VAL A 103 17.20 10.36 1.13
CA VAL A 103 17.34 10.74 2.54
C VAL A 103 18.82 10.75 2.91
N ASP A 104 19.27 11.83 3.51
CA ASP A 104 20.60 11.92 4.11
C ASP A 104 20.44 11.71 5.61
N ILE A 105 21.05 10.63 6.12
CA ILE A 105 20.85 10.16 7.50
C ILE A 105 22.19 9.84 8.15
N THR A 106 22.21 9.77 9.48
CA THR A 106 23.38 9.35 10.25
C THR A 106 23.02 8.14 11.10
N VAL A 107 23.59 6.98 10.79
CA VAL A 107 23.36 5.73 11.53
C VAL A 107 24.65 5.34 12.22
N ASP A 108 24.61 5.16 13.54
CA ASP A 108 25.78 4.80 14.37
C ASP A 108 27.00 5.73 14.14
N GLY A 109 26.74 7.03 13.92
CA GLY A 109 27.76 8.05 13.67
C GLY A 109 28.30 8.10 12.23
N ARG A 110 27.82 7.22 11.34
CA ARG A 110 28.17 7.23 9.91
C ARG A 110 27.12 7.99 9.11
N ALA A 111 27.54 9.01 8.38
CA ALA A 111 26.69 9.67 7.38
C ALA A 111 26.45 8.74 6.18
N ILE A 112 25.20 8.62 5.75
CA ILE A 112 24.77 7.74 4.67
C ILE A 112 23.90 8.55 3.71
N LYS A 113 24.26 8.50 2.42
CA LYS A 113 23.38 8.92 1.33
C LYS A 113 22.43 7.75 1.06
N ALA A 114 21.24 7.79 1.61
CA ALA A 114 20.28 6.69 1.49
C ALA A 114 19.11 7.04 0.55
N VAL A 115 18.38 6.00 0.15
CA VAL A 115 17.08 6.05 -0.51
C VAL A 115 16.11 5.19 0.29
N ALA A 116 14.93 5.75 0.58
CA ALA A 116 13.88 5.11 1.36
C ALA A 116 12.67 4.84 0.45
N GLN A 117 12.26 3.58 0.33
CA GLN A 117 11.14 3.14 -0.50
C GLN A 117 10.01 2.62 0.41
N PRO A 118 8.92 3.39 0.60
CA PRO A 118 7.73 2.84 1.21
C PRO A 118 7.05 1.90 0.23
N THR A 119 6.57 0.77 0.74
CA THR A 119 6.08 -0.34 -0.09
C THR A 119 4.65 -0.73 0.27
N LYS A 120 3.96 -1.40 -0.65
CA LYS A 120 2.59 -1.89 -0.42
C LYS A 120 2.52 -2.90 0.74
N GLN A 121 3.61 -3.62 1.01
CA GLN A 121 3.80 -4.58 2.09
C GLN A 121 3.72 -3.95 3.49
N GLY A 122 3.81 -2.63 3.61
CA GLY A 122 3.93 -1.96 4.92
C GLY A 122 5.37 -1.91 5.44
N PHE A 123 6.36 -2.26 4.61
CA PHE A 123 7.78 -2.08 4.91
C PHE A 123 8.30 -0.76 4.33
N LEU A 124 9.31 -0.19 4.99
CA LEU A 124 10.18 0.84 4.44
C LEU A 124 11.54 0.21 4.16
N PHE A 125 11.89 0.02 2.89
CA PHE A 125 13.22 -0.43 2.50
C PHE A 125 14.16 0.78 2.48
N VAL A 126 15.30 0.68 3.16
CA VAL A 126 16.30 1.77 3.23
C VAL A 126 17.64 1.24 2.76
N LEU A 127 18.11 1.77 1.63
CA LEU A 127 19.34 1.34 0.95
C LEU A 127 20.29 2.53 0.82
N ASP A 128 21.60 2.30 0.85
CA ASP A 128 22.58 3.29 0.41
C ASP A 128 22.36 3.55 -1.08
N ARG A 129 22.04 4.79 -1.44
CA ARG A 129 21.62 5.13 -2.80
C ARG A 129 22.77 5.09 -3.81
N THR A 130 24.03 5.03 -3.34
CA THR A 130 25.20 4.98 -4.21
C THR A 130 25.47 3.58 -4.77
N ASN A 131 25.08 2.53 -4.04
CA ASN A 131 25.45 1.16 -4.36
C ASN A 131 24.32 0.10 -4.16
N GLY A 132 23.19 0.48 -3.57
CA GLY A 132 22.04 -0.39 -3.32
C GLY A 132 22.20 -1.30 -2.10
N GLU A 133 23.26 -1.15 -1.31
CA GLU A 133 23.48 -1.96 -0.11
C GLU A 133 22.48 -1.58 0.99
N PRO A 134 21.90 -2.54 1.71
CA PRO A 134 20.98 -2.23 2.81
C PRO A 134 21.63 -1.43 3.93
N VAL A 135 20.94 -0.41 4.44
CA VAL A 135 21.40 0.36 5.62
C VAL A 135 21.38 -0.50 6.89
N TRP A 136 20.34 -1.33 7.02
CA TRP A 136 20.23 -2.38 8.04
C TRP A 136 20.01 -3.74 7.37
N PRO A 137 20.30 -4.86 8.04
CA PRO A 137 20.11 -6.18 7.47
C PRO A 137 18.70 -6.39 6.89
N ILE A 138 18.65 -7.00 5.71
CA ILE A 138 17.42 -7.53 5.10
C ILE A 138 17.61 -9.04 5.03
N GLU A 139 16.68 -9.77 5.64
CA GLU A 139 16.78 -11.23 5.77
C GLU A 139 15.87 -11.91 4.74
N GLU A 140 16.42 -12.87 4.02
CA GLU A 140 15.63 -13.83 3.24
C GLU A 140 14.93 -14.79 4.19
N ARG A 141 13.60 -14.76 4.25
CA ARG A 141 12.82 -15.63 5.14
C ARG A 141 11.91 -16.55 4.33
N PRO A 142 11.79 -17.85 4.71
CA PRO A 142 10.84 -18.75 4.08
C PRO A 142 9.40 -18.24 4.18
N VAL A 143 8.65 -18.34 3.08
CA VAL A 143 7.24 -17.94 3.00
C VAL A 143 6.34 -19.11 2.60
N PRO A 144 5.03 -19.07 2.92
CA PRO A 144 4.09 -20.10 2.47
C PRO A 144 4.10 -20.26 0.95
N GLN A 145 4.02 -21.50 0.49
CA GLN A 145 4.08 -21.84 -0.93
C GLN A 145 2.68 -22.00 -1.54
N SER A 146 2.53 -21.63 -2.81
CA SER A 146 1.25 -21.74 -3.51
C SER A 146 0.83 -23.19 -3.73
N ASP A 147 -0.48 -23.44 -3.68
CA ASP A 147 -1.12 -24.70 -4.08
C ASP A 147 -2.00 -24.53 -5.33
N ILE A 148 -1.96 -23.36 -5.98
CA ILE A 148 -2.67 -23.13 -7.24
C ILE A 148 -1.96 -23.92 -8.36
N PRO A 149 -2.68 -24.73 -9.17
CA PRO A 149 -2.08 -25.46 -10.27
C PRO A 149 -1.30 -24.56 -11.24
N GLY A 150 -0.06 -24.98 -11.54
CA GLY A 150 0.86 -24.24 -12.42
C GLY A 150 1.59 -23.09 -11.75
N GLU A 151 1.25 -22.72 -10.51
CA GLU A 151 1.92 -21.66 -9.76
C GLU A 151 3.15 -22.19 -9.00
N VAL A 152 4.23 -21.42 -9.02
CA VAL A 152 5.46 -21.72 -8.25
C VAL A 152 5.98 -20.42 -7.65
N THR A 153 5.58 -20.17 -6.40
CA THR A 153 6.05 -19.03 -5.61
C THR A 153 7.54 -19.14 -5.28
N SER A 154 8.19 -18.00 -5.02
CA SER A 154 9.56 -18.01 -4.48
C SER A 154 9.63 -18.67 -3.11
N ALA A 155 10.76 -19.32 -2.81
CA ALA A 155 10.96 -20.04 -1.55
C ALA A 155 11.12 -19.08 -0.35
N THR A 156 11.71 -17.91 -0.59
CA THR A 156 11.94 -16.86 0.40
C THR A 156 11.49 -15.50 -0.12
N GLN A 157 11.38 -14.55 0.78
CA GLN A 157 11.16 -13.14 0.48
C GLN A 157 12.09 -12.28 1.34
N PRO A 158 12.42 -11.05 0.91
CA PRO A 158 13.23 -10.12 1.69
C PRO A 158 12.41 -9.47 2.81
N PHE A 159 12.92 -9.52 4.03
CA PHE A 159 12.33 -8.87 5.21
C PHE A 159 13.32 -7.88 5.82
N PRO A 160 13.10 -6.55 5.70
CA PRO A 160 13.96 -5.58 6.37
C PRO A 160 13.84 -5.72 7.88
N THR A 161 14.98 -5.71 8.57
CA THR A 161 15.02 -5.77 10.04
C THR A 161 14.71 -4.41 10.67
N LYS A 162 14.95 -3.32 9.95
CA LYS A 162 14.66 -1.96 10.35
C LYS A 162 14.27 -1.08 9.15
N PRO A 163 13.41 -0.07 9.37
CA PRO A 163 12.57 0.09 10.56
C PRO A 163 11.51 -1.03 10.68
N PRO A 164 10.84 -1.17 11.84
CA PRO A 164 9.68 -2.06 11.94
C PRO A 164 8.60 -1.72 10.89
N PRO A 165 7.75 -2.68 10.50
CA PRO A 165 6.63 -2.41 9.61
C PRO A 165 5.76 -1.25 10.11
N PHE A 166 5.38 -0.34 9.21
CA PHE A 166 4.50 0.79 9.55
C PHE A 166 3.01 0.43 9.42
N ASP A 167 2.68 -0.72 8.85
CA ASP A 167 1.33 -1.27 8.75
C ASP A 167 1.28 -2.74 9.18
N ARG A 168 0.07 -3.27 9.35
CA ARG A 168 -0.18 -4.67 9.66
C ARG A 168 0.16 -5.56 8.47
N GLN A 169 0.75 -6.71 8.79
CA GLN A 169 1.27 -7.69 7.84
C GLN A 169 0.72 -9.07 8.15
N GLY A 170 -0.07 -9.62 7.23
CA GLY A 170 -0.81 -10.86 7.42
C GLY A 170 -2.13 -10.68 8.16
N VAL A 171 -2.90 -11.77 8.21
CA VAL A 171 -4.21 -11.82 8.87
C VAL A 171 -4.23 -12.98 9.84
N SER A 172 -4.57 -12.70 11.08
CA SER A 172 -4.78 -13.67 12.14
C SER A 172 -6.13 -13.46 12.83
N VAL A 173 -6.49 -14.40 13.69
CA VAL A 173 -7.69 -14.30 14.54
C VAL A 173 -7.60 -13.09 15.49
N ASP A 174 -6.39 -12.66 15.88
CA ASP A 174 -6.18 -11.53 16.79
C ASP A 174 -6.43 -10.19 16.11
N ASP A 175 -6.34 -10.13 14.77
CA ASP A 175 -6.61 -8.93 13.98
C ASP A 175 -8.10 -8.64 13.83
N LEU A 176 -8.96 -9.63 14.05
CA LEU A 176 -10.40 -9.51 13.79
C LEU A 176 -11.05 -8.54 14.75
N ILE A 177 -11.95 -7.71 14.22
CA ILE A 177 -12.75 -6.76 14.99
C ILE A 177 -13.41 -7.45 16.18
N ASP A 178 -13.28 -6.84 17.36
CA ASP A 178 -13.68 -7.44 18.64
C ASP A 178 -14.72 -6.62 19.42
N PHE A 179 -15.17 -5.49 18.87
CA PHE A 179 -16.19 -4.64 19.48
C PHE A 179 -17.33 -4.32 18.51
N PRO A 180 -18.60 -4.46 18.93
CA PRO A 180 -19.04 -5.22 20.12
C PRO A 180 -18.79 -6.74 19.94
N PRO A 181 -19.01 -7.56 20.99
CA PRO A 181 -18.85 -9.02 20.90
C PRO A 181 -19.64 -9.69 19.76
N GLU A 182 -20.75 -9.09 19.31
CA GLU A 182 -21.49 -9.57 18.14
C GLU A 182 -20.66 -9.48 16.85
N LEU A 183 -19.92 -8.38 16.64
CA LEU A 183 -19.03 -8.24 15.48
C LEU A 183 -17.89 -9.25 15.55
N ARG A 184 -17.39 -9.55 16.75
CA ARG A 184 -16.39 -10.60 16.95
C ARG A 184 -16.86 -11.96 16.45
N SER A 185 -18.03 -12.39 16.92
CA SER A 185 -18.62 -13.68 16.55
C SER A 185 -18.87 -13.77 15.04
N ARG A 186 -19.40 -12.70 14.43
CA ARG A 186 -19.62 -12.64 12.97
C ARG A 186 -18.31 -12.64 12.17
N ALA A 187 -17.26 -12.00 12.69
CA ALA A 187 -15.94 -12.02 12.05
C ALA A 187 -15.34 -13.42 12.10
N GLU A 188 -15.39 -14.08 13.27
CA GLU A 188 -14.93 -15.46 13.45
C GLU A 188 -15.67 -16.44 12.54
N GLU A 189 -17.01 -16.31 12.43
CA GLU A 189 -17.81 -17.11 11.51
C GLU A 189 -17.40 -16.85 10.04
N LEU A 190 -17.24 -15.58 9.66
CA LEU A 190 -16.89 -15.21 8.29
C LEU A 190 -15.52 -15.75 7.88
N VAL A 191 -14.50 -15.66 8.75
CA VAL A 191 -13.14 -16.11 8.39
C VAL A 191 -13.02 -17.62 8.24
N THR A 192 -13.95 -18.41 8.77
CA THR A 192 -13.98 -19.87 8.51
C THR A 192 -14.07 -20.22 7.02
N ARG A 193 -14.54 -19.29 6.19
CA ARG A 193 -14.66 -19.41 4.75
C ARG A 193 -13.37 -19.06 3.99
N TYR A 194 -12.31 -18.63 4.66
CA TYR A 194 -11.09 -18.15 4.02
C TYR A 194 -9.84 -18.76 4.66
N ARG A 195 -8.73 -18.71 3.93
CA ARG A 195 -7.40 -18.95 4.51
C ARG A 195 -6.90 -17.67 5.18
N MET A 196 -6.15 -17.82 6.26
CA MET A 196 -5.45 -16.75 6.98
C MET A 196 -3.98 -17.15 7.13
N GLY A 197 -3.10 -16.17 7.26
CA GLY A 197 -1.66 -16.43 7.37
C GLY A 197 -0.81 -15.16 7.34
N PRO A 198 0.53 -15.31 7.32
CA PRO A 198 1.47 -14.19 7.28
C PRO A 198 1.39 -13.39 5.98
N LEU A 199 2.11 -12.26 5.90
CA LEU A 199 2.18 -11.33 4.77
C LEU A 199 2.15 -12.01 3.39
N PHE A 200 3.11 -12.89 3.12
CA PHE A 200 3.25 -13.59 1.84
C PHE A 200 2.46 -14.90 1.78
N SER A 201 1.26 -14.94 2.36
CA SER A 201 0.35 -16.07 2.13
C SER A 201 -0.21 -15.99 0.71
N PRO A 202 -0.02 -17.01 -0.14
CA PRO A 202 -0.37 -16.91 -1.54
C PRO A 202 -1.89 -16.88 -1.76
N PRO A 203 -2.34 -16.37 -2.92
CA PRO A 203 -3.71 -16.56 -3.39
C PRO A 203 -4.14 -18.02 -3.36
N SER A 204 -5.45 -18.27 -3.30
CA SER A 204 -5.98 -19.64 -3.29
C SER A 204 -7.14 -19.84 -4.27
N VAL A 205 -7.25 -21.05 -4.82
CA VAL A 205 -8.38 -21.42 -5.69
C VAL A 205 -9.68 -21.36 -4.88
N ALA A 206 -10.57 -20.47 -5.28
CA ALA A 206 -11.82 -20.21 -4.59
C ALA A 206 -12.93 -21.15 -5.09
N THR A 207 -13.58 -21.87 -4.17
CA THR A 207 -14.66 -22.83 -4.44
C THR A 207 -15.85 -22.62 -3.52
N LEU A 208 -17.06 -23.06 -3.92
CA LEU A 208 -18.27 -22.85 -3.11
C LEU A 208 -18.22 -23.64 -1.79
N ASP A 209 -17.68 -24.86 -1.85
CA ASP A 209 -17.66 -25.82 -0.74
C ASP A 209 -16.33 -25.80 0.03
N GLY A 210 -15.38 -24.97 -0.38
CA GLY A 210 -14.07 -24.80 0.26
C GLY A 210 -13.79 -23.34 0.63
N THR A 211 -12.51 -22.97 0.54
CA THR A 211 -12.08 -21.58 0.73
C THR A 211 -12.63 -20.67 -0.37
N LEU A 212 -12.99 -19.45 0.02
CA LEU A 212 -13.35 -18.36 -0.89
C LEU A 212 -12.14 -17.50 -1.30
N GLY A 213 -10.97 -17.77 -0.75
CA GLY A 213 -9.71 -17.11 -1.05
C GLY A 213 -8.80 -17.01 0.18
N THR A 214 -7.63 -16.41 0.02
CA THR A 214 -6.72 -16.11 1.14
C THR A 214 -6.96 -14.67 1.60
N LEU A 215 -7.23 -14.44 2.88
CA LEU A 215 -7.29 -13.10 3.44
C LEU A 215 -5.87 -12.52 3.50
N HIS A 216 -5.74 -11.27 3.09
CA HIS A 216 -4.44 -10.66 2.88
C HIS A 216 -4.41 -9.23 3.41
N LEU A 217 -3.32 -8.92 4.12
CA LEU A 217 -2.98 -7.61 4.66
C LEU A 217 -1.48 -7.33 4.50
N PRO A 218 -1.11 -6.12 4.03
CA PRO A 218 -2.01 -5.11 3.45
C PRO A 218 -2.74 -5.61 2.20
N GLY A 219 -3.92 -5.07 1.89
CA GLY A 219 -4.70 -5.48 0.71
C GLY A 219 -4.01 -5.13 -0.61
N LEU A 220 -4.67 -5.39 -1.73
CA LEU A 220 -4.14 -5.16 -3.09
C LEU A 220 -3.74 -3.69 -3.34
N THR A 221 -4.39 -2.77 -2.63
CA THR A 221 -4.07 -1.35 -2.71
C THR A 221 -2.92 -0.93 -1.79
N GLY A 222 -2.30 -1.87 -1.09
CA GLY A 222 -1.15 -1.69 -0.21
C GLY A 222 -1.45 -0.93 1.09
N GLY A 223 -0.50 -1.03 2.01
CA GLY A 223 -0.43 -0.19 3.21
C GLY A 223 -0.01 1.23 2.85
N SER A 224 0.97 1.36 1.94
CA SER A 224 1.32 2.58 1.24
C SER A 224 0.94 2.48 -0.25
N ASN A 225 0.77 3.62 -0.92
CA ASN A 225 0.46 3.69 -2.35
C ASN A 225 1.14 4.93 -2.99
N TRP A 226 0.71 5.34 -4.18
CA TRP A 226 1.30 6.42 -4.98
C TRP A 226 1.58 7.76 -4.29
N PRO A 227 0.89 8.18 -3.19
CA PRO A 227 1.26 9.42 -2.53
C PRO A 227 2.65 9.38 -1.86
N GLY A 228 3.19 8.19 -1.58
CA GLY A 228 4.49 8.03 -0.93
C GLY A 228 4.50 8.49 0.54
N GLY A 229 5.62 9.08 0.95
CA GLY A 229 5.82 9.66 2.27
C GLY A 229 6.55 11.00 2.17
N SER A 230 6.85 11.60 3.31
CA SER A 230 7.64 12.83 3.40
C SER A 230 8.78 12.69 4.41
N PHE A 231 9.84 13.45 4.23
CA PHE A 231 11.07 13.35 5.04
C PHE A 231 11.51 14.73 5.51
N ASP A 232 11.87 14.84 6.78
CA ASP A 232 12.46 16.04 7.35
C ASP A 232 13.99 15.90 7.47
N PRO A 233 14.77 16.61 6.64
CA PRO A 233 16.23 16.50 6.66
C PRO A 233 16.87 17.15 7.90
N GLU A 234 16.17 18.02 8.64
CA GLU A 234 16.71 18.61 9.87
C GLU A 234 16.72 17.59 11.03
N THR A 235 15.79 16.65 11.02
CA THR A 235 15.59 15.68 12.13
C THR A 235 15.88 14.23 11.73
N GLY A 236 15.90 13.91 10.43
CA GLY A 236 16.03 12.55 9.93
C GLY A 236 14.75 11.71 10.11
N ILE A 237 13.60 12.36 10.34
CA ILE A 237 12.31 11.67 10.52
C ILE A 237 11.57 11.56 9.20
N PHE A 238 11.08 10.35 8.92
CA PHE A 238 10.23 10.01 7.78
C PHE A 238 8.77 9.85 8.25
N TYR A 239 7.81 10.42 7.51
CA TYR A 239 6.40 10.40 7.83
C TYR A 239 5.60 9.65 6.76
N GLN A 240 5.07 8.49 7.14
CA GLN A 240 4.29 7.63 6.25
C GLN A 240 2.81 7.63 6.66
N TYR A 241 1.93 8.03 5.76
CA TYR A 241 0.52 7.63 5.86
C TYR A 241 0.37 6.18 5.45
N SER A 242 -0.39 5.39 6.20
CA SER A 242 -0.71 4.03 5.79
C SER A 242 -2.17 3.66 6.05
N LYS A 243 -2.66 2.68 5.31
CA LYS A 243 -4.03 2.16 5.45
C LYS A 243 -4.07 0.64 5.63
N THR A 244 -4.98 0.19 6.51
CA THR A 244 -5.31 -1.23 6.63
C THR A 244 -6.63 -1.53 5.94
N GLU A 245 -6.54 -2.19 4.79
CA GLU A 245 -7.67 -2.73 4.05
C GLU A 245 -7.47 -4.23 3.81
N VAL A 246 -8.34 -5.07 4.37
CA VAL A 246 -8.26 -6.53 4.14
C VAL A 246 -8.99 -6.91 2.86
N HIS A 247 -8.29 -7.61 1.98
CA HIS A 247 -8.85 -8.17 0.75
C HIS A 247 -8.79 -9.69 0.77
N SER A 248 -9.57 -10.31 -0.11
CA SER A 248 -9.55 -11.75 -0.33
C SER A 248 -8.93 -12.07 -1.69
N LEU A 249 -7.82 -12.81 -1.68
CA LEU A 249 -7.11 -13.30 -2.86
C LEU A 249 -7.72 -14.64 -3.31
N GLY A 250 -8.94 -14.58 -3.84
CA GLY A 250 -9.68 -15.72 -4.38
C GLY A 250 -9.49 -15.85 -5.89
N MET A 251 -9.08 -17.03 -6.35
CA MET A 251 -8.75 -17.30 -7.74
C MET A 251 -9.74 -18.28 -8.37
N VAL A 252 -10.17 -17.99 -9.61
CA VAL A 252 -11.05 -18.87 -10.39
C VAL A 252 -10.51 -19.03 -11.81
N SER A 253 -10.70 -20.21 -12.39
CA SER A 253 -10.45 -20.41 -13.82
C SER A 253 -11.64 -19.93 -14.63
N ASN A 254 -11.39 -19.05 -15.61
CA ASN A 254 -12.44 -18.54 -16.49
C ASN A 254 -11.88 -18.23 -17.89
N PRO A 255 -11.72 -19.26 -18.74
CA PRO A 255 -11.17 -19.12 -20.09
C PRO A 255 -12.03 -18.29 -21.04
N GLN A 256 -13.29 -17.99 -20.67
CA GLN A 256 -14.15 -17.08 -21.46
C GLN A 256 -13.84 -15.60 -21.20
N ARG A 257 -13.15 -15.28 -20.09
CA ARG A 257 -12.83 -13.91 -19.69
C ARG A 257 -11.35 -13.57 -19.89
N SER A 258 -10.46 -14.53 -19.68
CA SER A 258 -9.01 -14.32 -19.74
C SER A 258 -8.33 -15.57 -20.30
N ASN A 259 -7.17 -15.39 -20.92
CA ASN A 259 -6.25 -16.46 -21.29
C ASN A 259 -5.31 -16.86 -20.13
N MET A 260 -5.29 -16.11 -19.02
CA MET A 260 -4.65 -16.56 -17.77
C MET A 260 -5.43 -17.75 -17.19
N ASP A 261 -4.73 -18.79 -16.75
CA ASP A 261 -5.36 -20.02 -16.23
C ASP A 261 -6.21 -19.74 -14.98
N TYR A 262 -5.76 -18.80 -14.16
CA TYR A 262 -6.47 -18.28 -13.00
C TYR A 262 -6.52 -16.76 -13.03
N ILE A 263 -7.68 -16.22 -12.66
CA ILE A 263 -7.90 -14.79 -12.46
C ILE A 263 -8.58 -14.55 -11.13
N MET A 264 -8.43 -13.33 -10.61
CA MET A 264 -9.18 -12.92 -9.43
C MET A 264 -10.68 -13.06 -9.67
N GLY A 265 -11.36 -13.72 -8.75
CA GLY A 265 -12.79 -13.90 -8.82
C GLY A 265 -13.37 -14.70 -7.69
N ARG A 266 -14.69 -14.89 -7.79
CA ARG A 266 -15.47 -15.67 -6.82
C ARG A 266 -16.12 -16.85 -7.55
N PRO A 267 -16.24 -18.00 -6.89
CA PRO A 267 -16.93 -19.13 -7.45
C PRO A 267 -18.41 -18.75 -7.69
N ARG A 268 -18.96 -19.16 -8.83
CA ARG A 268 -20.36 -18.91 -9.18
C ARG A 268 -21.19 -20.16 -8.89
N PRO A 269 -22.36 -20.03 -8.22
CA PRO A 269 -23.34 -21.10 -8.16
C PRO A 269 -23.76 -21.55 -9.57
N PRO A 270 -24.18 -22.82 -9.74
CA PRO A 270 -24.79 -23.28 -10.97
C PRO A 270 -25.95 -22.35 -11.40
N ALA A 271 -26.11 -22.17 -12.71
CA ALA A 271 -27.20 -21.36 -13.26
C ALA A 271 -28.56 -21.89 -12.76
N GLY A 272 -29.32 -21.05 -12.04
CA GLY A 272 -30.62 -21.41 -11.47
C GLY A 272 -30.68 -21.47 -9.94
N ALA A 273 -29.54 -21.45 -9.23
CA ALA A 273 -29.54 -21.31 -7.78
C ALA A 273 -29.94 -19.88 -7.36
N ALA A 274 -30.86 -19.76 -6.40
CA ALA A 274 -31.31 -18.47 -5.88
C ALA A 274 -30.12 -17.66 -5.36
N ARG A 275 -29.96 -16.43 -5.85
CA ARG A 275 -28.97 -15.50 -5.30
C ARG A 275 -29.39 -15.18 -3.87
N GLY A 276 -28.63 -15.66 -2.88
CA GLY A 276 -28.84 -15.31 -1.48
C GLY A 276 -28.88 -13.78 -1.31
N ARG A 277 -29.78 -13.30 -0.45
CA ARG A 277 -30.09 -11.86 -0.25
C ARG A 277 -28.90 -10.99 0.23
N GLY A 278 -27.70 -11.54 0.44
CA GLY A 278 -26.54 -10.85 1.03
C GLY A 278 -25.51 -10.26 0.06
N GLY A 279 -25.75 -10.27 -1.25
CA GLY A 279 -24.73 -9.85 -2.23
C GLY A 279 -25.28 -8.91 -3.29
N ARG A 280 -25.65 -7.68 -2.92
CA ARG A 280 -25.71 -6.58 -3.89
C ARG A 280 -24.28 -6.19 -4.27
N GLY A 281 -23.63 -7.01 -5.09
CA GLY A 281 -22.44 -6.61 -5.82
C GLY A 281 -22.81 -5.42 -6.69
N GLY A 282 -22.37 -4.23 -6.31
CA GLY A 282 -22.50 -3.03 -7.11
C GLY A 282 -21.98 -3.28 -8.52
N ARG A 283 -22.75 -2.85 -9.51
CA ARG A 283 -22.29 -2.78 -10.90
C ARG A 283 -21.23 -1.67 -10.96
N GLY A 284 -19.96 -2.05 -10.85
CA GLY A 284 -18.80 -1.16 -10.92
C GLY A 284 -17.87 -1.37 -9.74
N GLY A 285 -16.75 -2.06 -9.97
CA GLY A 285 -15.72 -2.35 -8.95
C GLY A 285 -15.36 -3.82 -8.94
N GLY A 286 -14.15 -4.15 -9.41
CA GLY A 286 -13.65 -5.52 -9.43
C GLY A 286 -13.56 -6.13 -8.03
N GLY A 287 -13.84 -7.43 -7.93
CA GLY A 287 -13.07 -8.35 -7.07
C GLY A 287 -13.28 -8.36 -5.56
N PHE A 288 -13.33 -7.24 -4.85
CA PHE A 288 -13.00 -7.17 -3.41
C PHE A 288 -14.09 -7.61 -2.41
N GLY A 289 -15.15 -8.31 -2.86
CA GLY A 289 -16.28 -8.61 -1.99
C GLY A 289 -15.90 -9.43 -0.74
N GLY A 290 -16.71 -9.33 0.32
CA GLY A 290 -16.84 -10.32 1.40
C GLY A 290 -15.87 -10.24 2.58
N THR A 291 -15.10 -9.17 2.73
CA THR A 291 -14.22 -8.92 3.89
C THR A 291 -14.79 -7.85 4.83
N ASN A 292 -16.13 -7.71 4.87
CA ASN A 292 -16.83 -6.80 5.77
C ASN A 292 -18.12 -7.43 6.33
N ILE A 293 -18.55 -6.88 7.47
CA ILE A 293 -19.78 -7.19 8.18
C ILE A 293 -20.66 -5.94 8.08
N ASP A 294 -21.65 -5.97 7.20
CA ASP A 294 -22.61 -4.88 6.95
C ASP A 294 -21.94 -3.52 6.63
N GLY A 295 -20.75 -3.55 6.00
CA GLY A 295 -19.97 -2.36 5.66
C GLY A 295 -18.87 -1.99 6.67
N ILE A 296 -18.77 -2.71 7.79
CA ILE A 296 -17.64 -2.61 8.74
C ILE A 296 -16.59 -3.65 8.35
N THR A 297 -15.34 -3.25 8.16
CA THR A 297 -14.27 -4.21 7.85
C THR A 297 -14.06 -5.22 8.98
N ILE A 298 -13.68 -6.45 8.65
CA ILE A 298 -13.53 -7.55 9.61
C ILE A 298 -12.32 -7.40 10.53
N VAL A 299 -11.44 -6.41 10.31
CA VAL A 299 -10.24 -6.17 11.13
C VAL A 299 -10.36 -4.92 11.99
N LYS A 300 -9.77 -4.94 13.18
CA LYS A 300 -9.80 -3.82 14.15
C LYS A 300 -9.26 -2.52 13.53
N PRO A 301 -9.80 -1.33 13.87
CA PRO A 301 -9.16 -0.05 13.56
C PRO A 301 -7.89 0.18 14.41
N PRO A 302 -7.08 1.22 14.11
CA PRO A 302 -7.25 2.20 13.03
C PRO A 302 -7.02 1.57 11.66
N TRP A 303 -7.79 2.04 10.67
CA TRP A 303 -7.65 1.70 9.26
C TRP A 303 -6.90 2.76 8.46
N GLY A 304 -6.73 3.97 9.01
CA GLY A 304 -5.79 4.96 8.52
C GLY A 304 -4.87 5.42 9.66
N ARG A 305 -3.58 5.60 9.37
CA ARG A 305 -2.59 6.05 10.36
C ARG A 305 -1.50 6.89 9.73
N ILE A 306 -0.85 7.71 10.54
CA ILE A 306 0.44 8.33 10.20
C ILE A 306 1.48 7.76 11.16
N THR A 307 2.61 7.33 10.61
CA THR A 307 3.76 6.80 11.35
C THR A 307 4.96 7.71 11.11
N ALA A 308 5.55 8.19 12.20
CA ALA A 308 6.86 8.84 12.17
C ALA A 308 7.95 7.82 12.45
N ILE A 309 8.96 7.79 11.60
CA ILE A 309 10.06 6.82 11.62
C ILE A 309 11.36 7.58 11.70
N ASP A 310 12.13 7.37 12.77
CA ASP A 310 13.48 7.90 12.90
C ASP A 310 14.45 7.04 12.07
N LEU A 311 14.93 7.59 10.95
CA LEU A 311 15.85 6.90 10.05
C LEU A 311 17.31 6.97 10.51
N ASN A 312 17.65 7.77 11.52
CA ASN A 312 18.97 7.68 12.14
C ASN A 312 19.09 6.43 13.02
N ARG A 313 17.95 5.91 13.50
CA ARG A 313 17.88 4.74 14.41
C ARG A 313 17.20 3.51 13.80
N GLY A 314 16.39 3.71 12.76
CA GLY A 314 15.53 2.69 12.18
C GLY A 314 14.42 2.27 13.16
N GLU A 315 13.77 3.23 13.81
CA GLU A 315 12.77 3.00 14.85
C GLU A 315 11.50 3.83 14.59
N ILE A 316 10.34 3.35 15.01
CA ILE A 316 9.11 4.16 15.01
C ILE A 316 9.18 5.14 16.18
N ALA A 317 9.14 6.44 15.88
CA ALA A 317 9.12 7.51 16.88
C ALA A 317 7.72 7.66 17.51
N TRP A 318 6.70 7.68 16.66
CA TRP A 318 5.29 7.67 17.08
C TRP A 318 4.39 7.17 15.94
N GLN A 319 3.18 6.76 16.29
CA GLN A 319 2.14 6.37 15.35
C GLN A 319 0.77 6.83 15.87
N VAL A 320 -0.04 7.44 15.01
CA VAL A 320 -1.38 7.96 15.37
C VAL A 320 -2.43 7.53 14.37
N ALA A 321 -3.67 7.35 14.82
CA ALA A 321 -4.81 7.16 13.93
C ALA A 321 -5.08 8.43 13.11
N HIS A 322 -5.17 8.30 11.79
CA HIS A 322 -5.39 9.40 10.87
C HIS A 322 -6.68 9.23 10.07
N GLY A 323 -7.42 10.33 9.95
CA GLY A 323 -8.77 10.37 9.40
C GLY A 323 -9.83 10.21 10.49
N GLU A 324 -10.85 11.05 10.46
CA GLU A 324 -12.02 10.92 11.36
C GLU A 324 -12.78 9.61 11.11
N THR A 325 -13.54 9.15 12.10
CA THR A 325 -14.43 7.98 11.95
C THR A 325 -15.59 8.32 10.99
N PRO A 326 -15.72 7.63 9.84
CA PRO A 326 -16.75 7.93 8.85
C PRO A 326 -18.17 7.77 9.38
N ASP A 327 -19.12 8.53 8.82
CA ASP A 327 -20.53 8.52 9.26
C ASP A 327 -21.16 7.12 9.23
N ASN A 328 -20.81 6.30 8.23
CA ASN A 328 -21.36 4.94 8.09
C ASN A 328 -20.86 3.97 9.16
N ILE A 329 -19.74 4.29 9.81
CA ILE A 329 -19.18 3.51 10.91
C ILE A 329 -19.70 4.08 12.23
N ARG A 330 -19.55 5.40 12.43
CA ARG A 330 -20.01 6.10 13.65
C ARG A 330 -21.49 5.84 13.95
N ASN A 331 -22.34 5.85 12.91
CA ASN A 331 -23.79 5.70 13.05
C ASN A 331 -24.26 4.26 12.79
N HIS A 332 -23.35 3.27 12.71
CA HIS A 332 -23.72 1.92 12.36
C HIS A 332 -24.62 1.28 13.43
N PRO A 333 -25.71 0.58 13.08
CA PRO A 333 -26.60 -0.06 14.06
C PRO A 333 -25.89 -1.01 15.03
N LEU A 334 -24.91 -1.77 14.54
CA LEU A 334 -24.10 -2.68 15.38
C LEU A 334 -23.11 -1.96 16.31
N LEU A 335 -22.89 -0.65 16.14
CA LEU A 335 -21.97 0.14 16.97
C LEU A 335 -22.73 1.10 17.91
N GLN A 336 -24.06 0.98 18.01
CA GLN A 336 -24.87 1.77 18.92
C GLN A 336 -24.45 1.55 20.38
N GLY A 337 -24.14 2.63 21.08
CA GLY A 337 -23.68 2.59 22.48
C GLY A 337 -22.24 2.10 22.66
N VAL A 338 -21.48 1.92 21.57
CA VAL A 338 -20.05 1.61 21.62
C VAL A 338 -19.27 2.91 21.44
N ASP A 339 -18.29 3.14 22.30
CA ASP A 339 -17.32 4.21 22.12
C ASP A 339 -16.32 3.80 21.02
N VAL A 340 -16.50 4.33 19.82
CA VAL A 340 -15.67 4.00 18.66
C VAL A 340 -14.54 5.03 18.57
N PRO A 341 -13.27 4.63 18.75
CA PRO A 341 -12.15 5.57 18.62
C PRO A 341 -12.01 6.05 17.18
N ARG A 342 -11.15 7.03 16.95
CA ARG A 342 -10.79 7.46 15.60
C ARG A 342 -10.32 6.27 14.75
N THR A 343 -11.09 5.94 13.71
CA THR A 343 -10.81 4.77 12.87
C THR A 343 -10.01 5.11 11.63
N GLY A 344 -10.08 6.34 11.13
CA GLY A 344 -9.69 6.60 9.74
C GLY A 344 -10.54 5.81 8.75
N VAL A 345 -10.01 5.67 7.53
CA VAL A 345 -10.67 5.00 6.41
C VAL A 345 -9.78 3.96 5.78
N ALA A 346 -10.33 2.77 5.56
CA ALA A 346 -9.57 1.65 5.01
C ALA A 346 -9.11 1.86 3.56
N ASN A 347 -9.78 2.65 2.74
CA ASN A 347 -9.47 2.73 1.30
C ASN A 347 -8.98 4.11 0.83
N ALA A 348 -8.37 4.89 1.72
CA ALA A 348 -7.79 6.18 1.34
C ALA A 348 -6.36 6.05 0.81
N ARG A 349 -5.94 7.06 0.06
CA ARG A 349 -4.57 7.22 -0.46
C ARG A 349 -4.19 8.67 -0.17
N ILE A 350 -3.58 8.88 0.99
CA ILE A 350 -3.27 10.22 1.50
C ILE A 350 -1.76 10.41 1.46
N GLY A 351 -1.33 11.55 0.95
CA GLY A 351 0.06 12.00 1.05
C GLY A 351 0.28 12.87 2.28
N THR A 352 1.50 12.86 2.78
CA THR A 352 1.93 13.73 3.88
C THR A 352 2.77 14.89 3.33
N LEU A 353 2.57 16.07 3.90
CA LEU A 353 3.45 17.22 3.71
C LEU A 353 4.11 17.51 5.06
N VAL A 354 5.44 17.50 5.11
CA VAL A 354 6.18 17.92 6.30
C VAL A 354 6.71 19.35 6.12
N THR A 355 6.59 20.15 7.17
CA THR A 355 7.21 21.47 7.29
C THR A 355 8.16 21.49 8.48
N LYS A 356 8.74 22.65 8.78
CA LYS A 356 9.64 22.80 9.93
C LYS A 356 9.00 22.40 11.26
N THR A 357 7.68 22.48 11.40
CA THR A 357 6.98 22.22 12.67
C THR A 357 5.84 21.22 12.56
N LEU A 358 5.28 21.01 11.36
CA LEU A 358 4.04 20.27 11.19
C LEU A 358 4.16 19.12 10.20
N VAL A 359 3.37 18.08 10.42
CA VAL A 359 2.98 17.11 9.39
C VAL A 359 1.53 17.39 9.02
N ILE A 360 1.25 17.56 7.74
CA ILE A 360 -0.06 17.92 7.22
C ILE A 360 -0.57 16.81 6.31
N ALA A 361 -1.81 16.38 6.50
CA ALA A 361 -2.44 15.32 5.72
C ALA A 361 -3.96 15.53 5.67
N GLY A 362 -4.57 15.17 4.54
CA GLY A 362 -6.01 15.27 4.35
C GLY A 362 -6.75 13.98 4.70
N ASP A 363 -7.98 14.10 5.18
CA ASP A 363 -8.84 12.96 5.45
C ASP A 363 -9.38 12.37 4.13
N GLY A 364 -9.38 11.03 4.05
CA GLY A 364 -9.94 10.31 2.91
C GLY A 364 -11.42 9.95 3.06
N GLY A 365 -12.03 10.31 4.19
CA GLY A 365 -13.39 9.93 4.58
C GLY A 365 -14.34 11.11 4.69
N LEU A 366 -15.64 10.82 4.59
CA LEU A 366 -16.70 11.76 4.93
C LEU A 366 -17.20 11.49 6.35
N PHE A 367 -17.29 12.55 7.14
CA PHE A 367 -17.82 12.54 8.49
C PHE A 367 -18.62 13.82 8.76
N THR A 368 -19.49 13.76 9.76
CA THR A 368 -20.19 14.92 10.32
C THR A 368 -19.40 15.45 11.50
N ASN A 369 -18.97 16.70 11.44
CA ASN A 369 -18.23 17.34 12.54
C ASN A 369 -19.15 17.73 13.70
N ASP A 370 -18.58 18.27 14.78
CA ASP A 370 -19.30 18.67 16.00
C ASP A 370 -20.33 19.79 15.77
N GLU A 371 -20.22 20.52 14.65
CA GLU A 371 -21.15 21.56 14.22
C GLU A 371 -22.31 21.00 13.38
N GLY A 372 -22.35 19.69 13.14
CA GLY A 372 -23.36 19.04 12.31
C GLY A 372 -23.14 19.18 10.80
N VAL A 373 -21.96 19.66 10.38
CA VAL A 373 -21.59 19.83 8.97
C VAL A 373 -20.92 18.56 8.47
N ARG A 374 -21.51 17.97 7.43
CA ARG A 374 -20.93 16.81 6.75
C ARG A 374 -19.86 17.26 5.76
N GLY A 375 -18.67 16.70 5.89
CA GLY A 375 -17.53 17.01 5.04
C GLY A 375 -16.35 16.10 5.31
N SER A 376 -15.16 16.64 5.12
CA SER A 376 -13.87 16.03 5.41
C SER A 376 -12.96 17.06 6.08
N ALA A 377 -11.67 16.78 6.20
CA ALA A 377 -10.74 17.68 6.88
C ALA A 377 -9.33 17.66 6.26
N LEU A 378 -8.63 18.78 6.38
CA LEU A 378 -7.18 18.87 6.29
C LEU A 378 -6.63 19.05 7.71
N ARG A 379 -5.70 18.18 8.12
CA ARG A 379 -5.21 18.12 9.49
C ARG A 379 -3.74 18.45 9.57
N ALA A 380 -3.34 19.06 10.68
CA ALA A 380 -1.97 19.34 11.04
C ALA A 380 -1.63 18.68 12.38
N TYR A 381 -0.47 18.03 12.40
CA TYR A 381 0.08 17.35 13.56
C TYR A 381 1.40 18.01 13.96
N ASP A 382 1.66 18.13 15.27
CA ASP A 382 3.00 18.41 15.77
C ASP A 382 3.94 17.29 15.29
N LYS A 383 5.00 17.67 14.55
CA LYS A 383 5.84 16.67 13.88
C LYS A 383 6.64 15.80 14.86
N ALA A 384 6.87 16.28 16.09
CA ALA A 384 7.66 15.60 17.10
C ALA A 384 6.83 14.62 17.92
N THR A 385 5.56 14.94 18.20
CA THR A 385 4.69 14.14 19.08
C THR A 385 3.57 13.39 18.36
N GLY A 386 3.18 13.83 17.16
CA GLY A 386 2.01 13.32 16.46
C GLY A 386 0.67 13.85 17.01
N GLU A 387 0.69 14.79 17.95
CA GLU A 387 -0.52 15.44 18.48
C GLU A 387 -1.19 16.28 17.38
N GLU A 388 -2.51 16.15 17.20
CA GLU A 388 -3.25 17.02 16.29
C GLU A 388 -3.33 18.44 16.87
N VAL A 389 -2.77 19.41 16.15
CA VAL A 389 -2.67 20.81 16.60
C VAL A 389 -3.52 21.78 15.77
N GLY A 390 -4.14 21.30 14.70
CA GLY A 390 -5.01 22.10 13.86
C GLY A 390 -5.78 21.29 12.83
N THR A 391 -6.99 21.75 12.51
CA THR A 391 -7.85 21.14 11.50
C THR A 391 -8.59 22.22 10.72
N VAL A 392 -8.72 22.03 9.40
CA VAL A 392 -9.52 22.85 8.49
C VAL A 392 -10.57 21.97 7.82
N ALA A 393 -11.82 22.42 7.80
CA ALA A 393 -12.90 21.68 7.17
C ALA A 393 -12.75 21.68 5.63
N LEU A 394 -12.98 20.52 5.02
CA LEU A 394 -13.10 20.34 3.57
C LEU A 394 -14.52 19.90 3.23
N PRO A 395 -15.09 20.28 2.07
CA PRO A 395 -16.43 19.84 1.71
C PRO A 395 -16.47 18.37 1.25
N VAL A 396 -15.35 17.86 0.73
CA VAL A 396 -15.18 16.47 0.28
C VAL A 396 -13.76 15.99 0.62
N PRO A 397 -13.49 14.67 0.56
CA PRO A 397 -12.18 14.12 0.90
C PRO A 397 -11.04 14.71 0.09
N ALA A 398 -9.85 14.74 0.72
CA ALA A 398 -8.61 14.98 0.01
C ALA A 398 -8.29 13.79 -0.91
N THR A 399 -7.88 14.08 -2.14
CA THR A 399 -7.57 13.08 -3.17
C THR A 399 -6.14 13.13 -3.66
N GLY A 400 -5.31 14.02 -3.10
CA GLY A 400 -3.89 14.08 -3.36
C GLY A 400 -3.08 14.61 -2.18
N SER A 401 -1.76 14.56 -2.32
CA SER A 401 -0.81 15.07 -1.32
C SER A 401 -0.95 16.58 -1.17
N PRO A 402 -1.00 17.12 0.06
CA PRO A 402 -0.89 18.56 0.27
C PRO A 402 0.44 19.08 -0.25
N MET A 403 0.46 20.33 -0.73
CA MET A 403 1.68 21.05 -1.11
C MET A 403 1.67 22.45 -0.52
N THR A 404 2.83 23.11 -0.48
CA THR A 404 2.94 24.49 -0.02
C THR A 404 3.88 25.31 -0.90
N TYR A 405 3.65 26.61 -0.99
CA TYR A 405 4.50 27.57 -1.69
C TYR A 405 4.37 28.98 -1.09
N MET A 406 5.27 29.88 -1.47
CA MET A 406 5.26 31.29 -1.06
C MET A 406 4.90 32.19 -2.24
N VAL A 407 4.04 33.19 -2.01
CA VAL A 407 3.84 34.35 -2.90
C VAL A 407 3.75 35.59 -2.02
N ASP A 408 4.53 36.63 -2.34
CA ASP A 408 4.51 37.93 -1.65
C ASP A 408 4.53 37.78 -0.10
N ASP A 409 5.52 37.05 0.41
CA ASP A 409 5.71 36.72 1.85
C ASP A 409 4.56 35.96 2.52
N THR A 410 3.57 35.51 1.76
CA THR A 410 2.45 34.70 2.25
C THR A 410 2.67 33.23 1.89
N GLN A 411 2.60 32.36 2.89
CA GLN A 411 2.63 30.92 2.68
C GLN A 411 1.23 30.41 2.34
N TYR A 412 1.13 29.65 1.26
CA TYR A 412 -0.08 28.97 0.85
C TYR A 412 0.05 27.48 1.04
N LEU A 413 -1.01 26.85 1.53
CA LEU A 413 -1.20 25.41 1.61
C LEU A 413 -2.27 25.02 0.60
N VAL A 414 -1.98 24.07 -0.28
CA VAL A 414 -2.91 23.61 -1.32
C VAL A 414 -3.14 22.12 -1.19
N VAL A 415 -4.39 21.70 -1.34
CA VAL A 415 -4.77 20.29 -1.40
C VAL A 415 -5.78 20.05 -2.51
N ALA A 416 -5.62 18.94 -3.23
CA ALA A 416 -6.61 18.48 -4.19
C ALA A 416 -7.76 17.78 -3.46
N ILE A 417 -8.99 18.14 -3.81
CA ILE A 417 -10.21 17.53 -3.24
C ILE A 417 -11.12 17.05 -4.37
N ALA A 418 -11.79 15.92 -4.16
CA ALA A 418 -12.85 15.44 -5.05
C ALA A 418 -13.75 14.45 -4.33
N GLY A 419 -14.99 14.26 -4.81
CA GLY A 419 -15.93 13.34 -4.19
C GLY A 419 -17.16 13.06 -5.04
N GLY A 420 -18.04 12.19 -4.54
CA GLY A 420 -19.27 11.80 -5.26
C GLY A 420 -20.15 13.02 -5.57
N GLY A 421 -20.26 13.37 -6.86
CA GLY A 421 -21.02 14.55 -7.31
C GLY A 421 -20.31 15.89 -7.13
N PHE A 422 -19.04 15.90 -6.70
CA PHE A 422 -18.22 17.10 -6.51
C PHE A 422 -17.05 17.07 -7.51
N ALA A 423 -16.92 18.13 -8.32
CA ALA A 423 -15.84 18.24 -9.30
C ALA A 423 -14.48 18.33 -8.61
N GLY A 424 -13.41 17.83 -9.25
CA GLY A 424 -12.07 17.96 -8.70
C GLY A 424 -11.63 19.42 -8.63
N GLU A 425 -11.20 19.87 -7.46
CA GLU A 425 -10.75 21.25 -7.22
C GLU A 425 -9.42 21.26 -6.46
N LEU A 426 -8.68 22.36 -6.60
CA LEU A 426 -7.53 22.69 -5.75
C LEU A 426 -7.98 23.75 -4.75
N TRP A 427 -7.89 23.42 -3.46
CA TRP A 427 -8.25 24.33 -2.38
C TRP A 427 -6.99 24.90 -1.77
N ALA A 428 -6.91 26.23 -1.72
CA ALA A 428 -5.77 26.97 -1.19
C ALA A 428 -6.15 27.69 0.11
N PHE A 429 -5.29 27.56 1.11
CA PHE A 429 -5.40 28.20 2.41
C PHE A 429 -4.15 29.04 2.64
N THR A 430 -4.29 30.21 3.24
CA THR A 430 -3.15 30.96 3.76
C THR A 430 -2.74 30.33 5.09
N ALA A 431 -1.47 30.00 5.26
CA ALA A 431 -0.95 29.71 6.60
C ALA A 431 -1.06 30.98 7.46
N PRO A 432 -1.36 30.85 8.76
CA PRO A 432 -1.56 31.98 9.66
C PRO A 432 -0.31 32.86 9.84
#